data_AF-A0A231RD78-F1
#
_entry.id   AF-A0A231RD78-F1
#
_cell.length_a   1.000
_cell.length_b   1.000
_cell.length_c   1.000
_cell.angle_alpha   90.00
_cell.angle_beta   90.00
_cell.angle_gamma   90.00
#
_symmetry.space_group_name_H-M   'P 1'
#
loop_
_entity.id
_entity.type
_entity.pdbx_description
1 polymer ?
#
loop_
_entity_poly.entity_id
_entity_poly.type
_entity_poly.pdbx_seq_one_letter_code
_entity_poly.pdbx_strand_id
1 'polypeptide(L)'
;MAVTFDPERDTPETLQKYAERMGMDMSGWHVLRGEEAATKELAAKYGVNVVNMGEGQFVHNVTSLQLIDAKQQIRRVYEMGDGMDNEEVLKDISSLLDE
;
A
#
# COMPACT_ATOMS: atom_id res chain seq x y z
N MET A 1 5.37 -3.08 0.90
CA MET A 1 4.93 -2.34 2.11
C MET A 1 3.44 -2.07 2.00
N ALA A 2 2.70 -2.11 3.11
CA ALA A 2 1.30 -1.74 3.21
C ALA A 2 1.14 -0.62 4.24
N VAL A 3 0.25 0.34 4.00
CA VAL A 3 -0.02 1.45 4.92
C VAL A 3 -1.52 1.51 5.17
N THR A 4 -1.95 1.46 6.43
CA THR A 4 -3.36 1.66 6.76
C THR A 4 -3.74 3.14 6.74
N PHE A 5 -4.97 3.43 6.32
CA PHE A 5 -5.62 4.73 6.44
C PHE A 5 -6.74 4.74 7.51
N ASP A 6 -6.97 3.61 8.21
CA ASP A 6 -7.93 3.45 9.31
C ASP A 6 -7.22 3.06 10.62
N PRO A 7 -6.39 3.94 11.19
CA PRO A 7 -5.57 3.61 12.35
C PRO A 7 -6.36 3.43 13.65
N GLU A 8 -7.64 3.82 13.69
CA GLU A 8 -8.52 3.61 14.85
C GLU A 8 -8.89 2.13 15.01
N ARG A 9 -9.16 1.43 13.89
CA ARG A 9 -9.47 -0.01 13.88
C ARG A 9 -8.25 -0.89 13.69
N ASP A 10 -7.31 -0.43 12.88
CA ASP A 10 -6.07 -1.14 12.59
C ASP A 10 -5.06 -0.91 13.70
N THR A 11 -5.35 -1.49 14.86
CA THR A 11 -4.40 -1.56 15.98
C THR A 11 -3.18 -2.39 15.61
N PRO A 12 -2.04 -2.25 16.31
CA PRO A 12 -0.86 -3.09 16.07
C PRO A 12 -1.17 -4.60 16.11
N GLU A 13 -2.03 -5.03 17.06
CA GLU A 13 -2.44 -6.44 17.16
C GLU A 13 -3.31 -6.87 15.96
N THR A 14 -4.24 -6.02 15.52
CA THR A 14 -5.05 -6.27 14.32
C THR A 14 -4.17 -6.44 13.07
N LEU A 15 -3.20 -5.53 12.89
CA LEU A 15 -2.29 -5.54 11.75
C LEU A 15 -1.34 -6.73 11.78
N GLN A 16 -0.89 -7.17 12.97
CA GLN A 16 -0.09 -8.37 13.10
C GLN A 16 -0.88 -9.62 12.69
N LYS A 17 -2.12 -9.78 13.19
CA LYS A 17 -3.00 -10.88 12.79
C LYS A 17 -3.32 -10.85 11.29
N TYR A 18 -3.49 -9.65 10.73
CA TYR A 18 -3.67 -9.48 9.29
C TYR A 18 -2.43 -9.98 8.51
N ALA A 19 -1.23 -9.58 8.92
CA ALA A 19 0.00 -10.00 8.27
C ALA A 19 0.21 -11.53 8.32
N GLU A 20 -0.07 -12.14 9.46
CA GLU A 20 -0.05 -13.60 9.65
C GLU A 20 -1.06 -14.30 8.74
N ARG A 21 -2.31 -13.81 8.68
CA ARG A 21 -3.37 -14.38 7.82
C ARG A 21 -3.01 -14.31 6.34
N MET A 22 -2.36 -13.23 5.93
CA MET A 22 -1.94 -13.01 4.54
C MET A 22 -0.64 -13.72 4.18
N GLY A 23 0.01 -14.41 5.14
CA GLY A 23 1.29 -15.10 4.91
C GLY A 23 2.42 -14.14 4.53
N MET A 24 2.40 -12.92 5.06
CA MET A 24 3.34 -11.87 4.66
C MET A 24 4.73 -12.13 5.24
N ASP A 25 5.74 -12.11 4.37
CA ASP A 25 7.14 -12.17 4.81
C ASP A 25 7.58 -10.79 5.33
N MET A 26 7.60 -10.67 6.66
CA MET A 26 7.95 -9.42 7.35
C MET A 26 9.44 -9.07 7.27
N SER A 27 10.30 -9.93 6.68
CA SER A 27 11.71 -9.60 6.43
C SER A 27 11.89 -8.56 5.31
N GLY A 28 10.97 -8.53 4.34
CA GLY A 28 10.92 -7.55 3.26
C GLY A 28 9.63 -6.71 3.22
N TRP A 29 8.57 -7.16 3.90
CA TRP A 29 7.31 -6.43 3.97
C TRP A 29 7.14 -5.68 5.28
N HIS A 30 6.85 -4.38 5.18
CA HIS A 30 6.46 -3.55 6.32
C HIS A 30 4.97 -3.22 6.26
N VAL A 31 4.29 -3.33 7.40
CA VAL A 31 2.92 -2.84 7.59
C VAL A 31 3.00 -1.61 8.48
N LEU A 32 2.62 -0.45 7.93
CA LEU A 32 2.75 0.84 8.59
C LEU A 32 1.40 1.37 9.07
N ARG A 33 1.45 2.03 10.22
CA ARG A 33 0.33 2.71 10.87
C ARG A 33 0.78 4.10 11.31
N GLY A 34 -0.04 5.10 11.04
CA GLY A 34 0.17 6.49 11.47
C GLY A 34 -1.16 7.16 11.76
N GLU A 35 -1.15 8.45 12.08
CA GLU A 35 -2.40 9.21 12.24
C GLU A 35 -3.21 9.25 10.93
N GLU A 36 -4.54 9.29 11.02
CA GLU A 36 -5.43 9.27 9.85
C GLU A 36 -5.12 10.44 8.91
N ALA A 37 -4.88 11.64 9.45
CA ALA A 37 -4.52 12.81 8.67
C ALA A 37 -3.19 12.62 7.90
N ALA A 38 -2.16 12.10 8.57
CA ALA A 38 -0.84 11.90 7.96
C ALA A 38 -0.85 10.80 6.88
N THR A 39 -1.58 9.70 7.13
CA THR A 39 -1.70 8.60 6.17
C THR A 39 -2.53 9.01 4.94
N LYS A 40 -3.59 9.83 5.13
CA LYS A 40 -4.34 10.44 4.02
C LYS A 40 -3.51 11.43 3.21
N GLU A 41 -2.71 12.27 3.86
CA GLU A 41 -1.80 13.19 3.15
C GLU A 41 -0.77 12.42 2.32
N LEU A 42 -0.20 11.36 2.90
CA LEU A 42 0.72 10.47 2.19
C LEU A 42 0.04 9.81 0.98
N ALA A 43 -1.16 9.25 1.18
CA ALA A 43 -1.95 8.65 0.11
C ALA A 43 -2.19 9.65 -1.03
N ALA A 44 -2.58 10.89 -0.70
CA ALA A 44 -2.84 11.94 -1.68
C ALA A 44 -1.59 12.32 -2.50
N LYS A 45 -0.40 12.33 -1.88
CA LYS A 45 0.88 12.55 -2.59
C LYS A 45 1.13 11.53 -3.70
N TYR A 46 0.62 10.31 -3.53
CA TYR A 46 0.69 9.23 -4.52
C TYR A 46 -0.62 9.02 -5.28
N GLY A 47 -1.46 10.07 -5.38
CA GLY A 47 -2.70 10.05 -6.18
C GLY A 47 -3.84 9.21 -5.60
N VAL A 48 -3.70 8.72 -4.37
CA VAL A 48 -4.73 7.95 -3.65
C VAL A 48 -5.54 8.89 -2.78
N ASN A 49 -6.78 9.17 -3.18
CA ASN A 49 -7.73 9.93 -2.40
C ASN A 49 -8.53 8.97 -1.52
N VAL A 50 -8.53 9.24 -0.22
CA VAL A 50 -9.28 8.46 0.78
C VAL A 50 -10.28 9.38 1.48
N VAL A 51 -11.56 9.04 1.41
CA VAL A 51 -12.66 9.74 2.06
C VAL A 51 -13.23 8.85 3.16
N ASN A 52 -13.25 9.37 4.39
CA ASN A 52 -13.91 8.71 5.52
C ASN A 52 -15.40 9.09 5.45
N MET A 53 -16.27 8.09 5.31
CA MET A 53 -17.71 8.26 5.22
C MET A 53 -18.41 8.21 6.58
N GLY A 54 -17.64 8.00 7.66
CA GLY A 54 -18.17 7.72 9.00
C GLY A 54 -18.45 6.23 9.19
N GLU A 55 -18.72 5.84 10.45
CA GLU A 55 -18.99 4.45 10.84
C GLU A 55 -17.91 3.46 10.36
N GLY A 56 -16.69 3.98 10.21
CA GLY A 56 -15.50 3.37 9.59
C GLY A 56 -15.76 2.71 8.23
N GLN A 57 -16.58 3.35 7.41
CA GLN A 57 -16.57 3.14 5.98
C GLN A 57 -15.63 4.15 5.32
N PHE A 58 -14.84 3.67 4.37
CA PHE A 58 -13.93 4.50 3.59
C PHE A 58 -14.19 4.28 2.11
N VAL A 59 -14.11 5.35 1.35
CA VAL A 59 -14.09 5.32 -0.12
C VAL A 59 -12.69 5.74 -0.56
N HIS A 60 -12.07 4.95 -1.43
CA HIS A 60 -10.81 5.32 -2.07
C HIS A 60 -10.87 5.06 -3.58
N ASN A 61 -10.14 5.87 -4.34
CA ASN A 61 -10.17 5.86 -5.81
C ASN A 61 -9.23 4.82 -6.44
N VAL A 62 -8.38 4.16 -5.65
CA VAL A 62 -7.33 3.29 -6.17
C VAL A 62 -7.44 1.88 -5.58
N THR A 63 -7.43 0.88 -6.46
CA THR A 63 -7.33 -0.54 -6.13
C THR A 63 -6.05 -1.18 -6.69
N SER A 64 -5.07 -0.38 -7.07
CA SER A 64 -3.82 -0.81 -7.71
C SER A 64 -2.61 -0.84 -6.76
N LEU A 65 -1.58 -1.58 -7.16
CA LEU A 65 -0.25 -1.57 -6.53
C LEU A 65 0.63 -0.54 -7.24
N GLN A 66 1.42 0.24 -6.48
CA GLN A 66 2.32 1.24 -7.06
C GLN A 66 3.78 0.88 -6.78
N LEU A 67 4.63 0.95 -7.82
CA LEU A 67 6.08 0.84 -7.69
C LEU A 67 6.68 2.24 -7.57
N ILE A 68 7.35 2.49 -6.46
CA ILE A 68 7.98 3.77 -6.13
C ILE A 68 9.49 3.54 -6.03
N ASP A 69 10.28 4.37 -6.71
CA ASP A 69 11.75 4.28 -6.68
C ASP A 69 12.39 5.03 -5.50
N ALA A 70 13.72 4.94 -5.38
CA ALA A 70 14.48 5.61 -4.33
C ALA A 70 14.42 7.15 -4.38
N LYS A 71 13.99 7.73 -5.51
CA LYS A 71 13.77 9.16 -5.70
C LYS A 71 12.31 9.56 -5.39
N GLN A 72 11.52 8.66 -4.81
CA GLN A 72 10.11 8.82 -4.46
C GLN A 72 9.21 9.06 -5.69
N GLN A 73 9.61 8.58 -6.86
CA GLN A 73 8.82 8.70 -8.09
C GLN A 73 8.01 7.44 -8.33
N ILE A 74 6.74 7.60 -8.72
CA ILE A 74 5.91 6.49 -9.19
C ILE A 74 6.43 6.06 -10.56
N ARG A 75 6.95 4.84 -10.64
CA ARG A 75 7.47 4.26 -11.89
C ARG A 75 6.42 3.47 -12.64
N ARG A 76 5.52 2.80 -11.89
CA ARG A 76 4.46 1.98 -12.46
C ARG A 76 3.29 1.85 -11.50
N VAL A 77 2.11 1.60 -12.06
CA VAL A 77 0.87 1.29 -11.34
C VAL A 77 0.30 0.01 -11.96
N TYR A 78 0.10 -1.03 -11.13
CA TYR A 78 -0.34 -2.36 -11.55
C TYR A 78 -1.75 -2.63 -11.08
N GLU A 79 -2.54 -3.31 -11.92
CA GLU A 79 -3.80 -3.89 -11.48
C GLU A 79 -3.57 -4.92 -10.36
N MET A 80 -4.55 -5.06 -9.48
CA MET A 80 -4.55 -6.05 -8.41
C MET A 80 -5.69 -7.05 -8.63
N GLY A 81 -5.49 -8.28 -8.14
CA GLY A 81 -6.42 -9.38 -8.35
C GLY A 81 -6.05 -10.21 -9.58
N ASP A 82 -7.05 -10.76 -10.26
CA ASP A 82 -6.84 -11.72 -11.35
C ASP A 82 -6.07 -11.15 -12.55
N GLY A 83 -6.05 -9.82 -12.71
CA GLY A 83 -5.31 -9.12 -13.77
C GLY A 83 -3.84 -8.82 -13.45
N MET A 84 -3.35 -9.18 -12.26
CA MET A 84 -1.99 -8.85 -11.85
C MET A 84 -0.95 -9.75 -12.54
N ASP A 85 -0.02 -9.14 -13.27
CA ASP A 85 1.13 -9.83 -13.88
C ASP A 85 2.37 -9.70 -12.96
N ASN A 86 2.66 -10.77 -12.23
CA ASN A 86 3.81 -10.81 -11.33
C ASN A 86 5.16 -10.82 -12.07
N GLU A 87 5.23 -11.32 -13.30
CA GLU A 87 6.47 -11.33 -14.09
C GLU A 87 6.81 -9.91 -14.55
N GLU A 88 5.81 -9.12 -14.95
CA GLU A 88 5.99 -7.70 -15.28
C GLU A 88 6.49 -6.91 -14.06
N VAL A 89 5.84 -7.11 -12.89
CA VAL A 89 6.25 -6.45 -11.64
C VAL A 89 7.71 -6.74 -11.30
N LEU A 90 8.12 -8.02 -11.37
CA LEU A 90 9.50 -8.41 -11.05
C LEU A 90 10.52 -7.87 -12.05
N LYS A 91 10.17 -7.83 -13.33
CA LYS A 91 11.01 -7.26 -14.39
C LYS A 91 11.23 -5.76 -14.16
N ASP A 92 10.17 -5.03 -13.84
CA ASP A 92 10.26 -3.59 -13.58
C ASP A 92 11.08 -3.30 -12.33
N ILE A 93 10.88 -4.06 -11.24
CA ILE A 93 11.71 -3.95 -10.03
C ILE A 93 13.19 -4.17 -10.38
N SER A 94 13.50 -5.22 -11.15
CA SER A 94 14.88 -5.52 -11.54
C SER A 94 15.50 -4.39 -12.37
N SER A 95 14.73 -3.80 -13.29
CA SER A 95 15.21 -2.68 -14.11
C SER A 95 15.61 -1.46 -13.29
N LEU A 96 14.93 -1.21 -12.15
CA LEU A 96 15.25 -0.10 -11.25
C LEU A 96 16.49 -0.36 -10.39
N LEU A 97 16.90 -1.62 -10.22
CA LEU A 97 18.13 -1.96 -9.50
C LEU A 97 19.39 -1.74 -10.34
N ASP A 98 19.24 -1.70 -11.66
CA ASP A 98 20.32 -1.49 -12.63
C ASP A 98 20.53 0.02 -12.99
N GLU A 99 19.67 0.91 -12.48
CA GLU A 99 19.75 2.38 -12.67
C GLU A 99 20.70 3.08 -11.69
#